data_AF-A0A151F5S4-F1
#
_entry.id   AF-A0A151F5S4-F1
#
_cell.length_a   1.000
_cell.length_b   1.000
_cell.length_c   1.000
_cell.angle_alpha   90.00
_cell.angle_beta   90.00
_cell.angle_gamma   90.00
#
_symmetry.space_group_name_H-M   'P 1'
#
loop_
_entity.id
_entity.type
_entity.pdbx_description
1 polymer ?
#
loop_
_entity_poly.entity_id
_entity_poly.type
_entity_poly.pdbx_seq_one_letter_code
_entity_poly.pdbx_strand_id
1 'polypeptide(L)'
;MEAQVRRQHDLRSGKGFSLSEIRTVGLNVPQARKLGIYVDSRRKTLHEFNVKTLEVLIEERQKQLEEEKVEKMEEKEKKKEKEKVKKKPKKKEEKKRKEKVEEKKEEKVKEKPVKKKEKAVQITEVKGVGKKRAEELNSVGISTVEDLLKADTEKLAEKTAFSAEYIEKLKKKARSQ
;
A
#
# COMPACT_ATOMS: atom_id res chain seq x y z
N MET A 1 -22.00 60.48 14.33
CA MET A 1 -20.66 59.87 14.45
C MET A 1 -20.41 59.08 13.18
N GLU A 2 -19.66 59.63 12.24
CA GLU A 2 -19.29 58.90 11.02
C GLU A 2 -18.19 57.89 11.35
N ALA A 3 -18.51 56.60 11.25
CA ALA A 3 -17.53 55.54 11.37
C ALA A 3 -16.68 55.51 10.10
N GLN A 4 -15.48 56.10 10.15
CA GLN A 4 -14.47 55.90 9.12
C GLN A 4 -13.98 54.46 9.17
N VAL A 5 -14.61 53.57 8.39
CA VAL A 5 -14.09 52.23 8.13
C VAL A 5 -12.92 52.38 7.14
N ARG A 6 -11.71 52.57 7.67
CA ARG A 6 -10.48 52.45 6.87
C ARG A 6 -10.42 51.02 6.34
N ARG A 7 -10.68 50.82 5.04
CA ARG A 7 -10.45 49.53 4.36
C ARG A 7 -8.96 49.22 4.49
N GLN A 8 -8.60 48.27 5.34
CA GLN A 8 -7.23 47.81 5.43
C GLN A 8 -6.81 47.28 4.06
N HIS A 9 -5.70 47.79 3.53
CA HIS A 9 -5.17 47.41 2.22
C HIS A 9 -5.12 45.88 2.05
N ASP A 10 -5.61 45.42 0.89
CA ASP A 10 -6.05 44.05 0.62
C ASP A 10 -4.93 43.00 0.77
N LEU A 11 -4.88 42.31 1.91
CA LEU A 11 -4.19 41.03 2.01
C LEU A 11 -4.85 40.06 1.01
N ARG A 12 -4.06 39.58 0.04
CA ARG A 12 -4.51 38.61 -0.96
C ARG A 12 -4.02 37.23 -0.59
N SER A 13 -4.86 36.22 -0.79
CA SER A 13 -4.42 34.84 -0.67
C SER A 13 -3.44 34.50 -1.80
N GLY A 14 -2.32 33.90 -1.43
CA GLY A 14 -1.40 33.31 -2.40
C GLY A 14 -1.85 31.92 -2.85
N LYS A 15 -1.06 31.27 -3.71
CA LYS A 15 -1.28 29.88 -4.16
C LYS A 15 -1.19 28.84 -3.03
N GLY A 16 -0.48 29.16 -1.95
CA GLY A 16 -0.13 28.24 -0.87
C GLY A 16 1.01 28.76 0.00
N PHE A 17 1.34 27.99 1.04
CA PHE A 17 2.36 28.30 2.04
C PHE A 17 3.77 28.02 1.52
N SER A 18 4.74 28.79 2.00
CA SER A 18 6.14 28.65 1.63
C SER A 18 6.78 27.41 2.27
N LEU A 19 7.92 26.96 1.72
CA LEU A 19 8.68 25.86 2.34
C LEU A 19 9.21 26.23 3.73
N SER A 20 9.55 27.51 3.94
CA SER A 20 10.05 28.00 5.22
C SER A 20 8.95 27.95 6.28
N GLU A 21 7.74 28.44 5.95
CA GLU A 21 6.58 28.44 6.85
C GLU A 21 6.20 27.02 7.30
N ILE A 22 6.16 26.06 6.36
CA ILE A 22 5.82 24.67 6.66
C ILE A 22 6.87 24.00 7.54
N ARG A 23 8.17 24.30 7.30
CA ARG A 23 9.25 23.76 8.12
C ARG A 23 9.25 24.34 9.53
N THR A 24 8.89 25.61 9.70
CA THR A 24 8.78 26.25 11.02
C THR A 24 7.76 25.52 11.90
N VAL A 25 6.63 25.10 11.32
CA VAL A 25 5.59 24.32 12.02
C VAL A 25 5.98 22.84 12.20
N GLY A 26 7.19 22.44 11.78
CA GLY A 26 7.68 21.07 11.95
C GLY A 26 7.11 20.06 10.96
N LEU A 27 6.46 20.50 9.89
CA LEU A 27 5.93 19.61 8.85
C LEU A 27 6.88 19.46 7.67
N ASN A 28 6.75 18.32 7.00
CA ASN A 28 7.37 18.10 5.69
C ASN A 28 6.37 18.31 4.55
N VAL A 29 6.84 18.62 3.34
CA VAL A 29 5.97 18.88 2.17
C VAL A 29 4.95 17.75 1.92
N PRO A 30 5.33 16.46 1.98
CA PRO A 30 4.36 15.38 1.79
C PRO A 30 3.31 15.30 2.90
N GLN A 31 3.69 15.60 4.14
CA GLN A 31 2.76 15.61 5.29
C GLN A 31 1.76 16.74 5.15
N ALA A 32 2.23 17.96 4.84
CA ALA A 32 1.36 19.11 4.58
C ALA A 32 0.35 18.81 3.46
N ARG A 33 0.82 18.21 2.35
CA ARG A 33 -0.06 17.79 1.25
C ARG A 33 -1.09 16.73 1.67
N LYS A 34 -0.72 15.77 2.53
CA LYS A 34 -1.64 14.77 3.07
C LYS A 34 -2.72 15.40 3.97
N LEU A 35 -2.39 16.48 4.67
CA LEU A 35 -3.34 17.27 5.46
C LEU A 35 -4.24 18.18 4.60
N GLY A 36 -3.97 18.30 3.30
CA GLY A 36 -4.72 19.16 2.37
C GLY A 36 -4.18 20.58 2.26
N ILE A 37 -2.99 20.85 2.81
CA ILE A 37 -2.36 22.17 2.80
C ILE A 37 -1.57 22.35 1.48
N TYR A 38 -1.88 23.42 0.73
CA TYR A 38 -1.17 23.76 -0.49
C TYR A 38 0.22 24.36 -0.20
N VAL A 39 1.23 23.85 -0.91
CA VAL A 39 2.62 24.24 -0.74
C VAL A 39 3.14 24.89 -2.02
N ASP A 40 3.63 26.12 -1.93
CA ASP A 40 4.30 26.84 -3.02
C ASP A 40 5.82 26.80 -2.82
N SER A 41 6.46 25.83 -3.49
CA SER A 41 7.91 25.60 -3.36
C SER A 41 8.78 26.71 -3.94
N ARG A 42 8.22 27.63 -4.72
CA ARG A 42 8.97 28.72 -5.37
C ARG A 42 9.17 29.92 -4.44
N ARG A 43 8.33 30.08 -3.41
CA ARG A 43 8.44 31.18 -2.44
C ARG A 43 9.35 30.78 -1.29
N LYS A 44 10.24 31.71 -0.91
CA LYS A 44 11.20 31.57 0.20
C LYS A 44 10.88 32.47 1.40
N THR A 45 9.78 33.22 1.33
CA THR A 45 9.37 34.15 2.39
C THR A 45 8.88 33.40 3.63
N LEU A 46 9.00 34.05 4.78
CA LEU A 46 8.48 33.54 6.04
C LEU A 46 7.61 34.66 6.62
N HIS A 47 6.30 34.46 6.66
CA HIS A 47 5.38 35.39 7.27
C HIS A 47 4.82 34.78 8.56
N GLU A 48 5.07 35.43 9.69
CA GLU A 48 4.60 34.97 11.01
C GLU A 48 3.07 34.79 11.06
N PHE A 49 2.33 35.67 10.38
CA PHE A 49 0.88 35.56 10.24
C PHE A 49 0.45 34.24 9.59
N ASN A 50 1.15 33.81 8.53
CA ASN A 50 0.87 32.56 7.84
C ASN A 50 1.24 31.35 8.71
N VAL A 51 2.32 31.43 9.49
CA VAL A 51 2.73 30.37 10.43
C VAL A 51 1.64 30.13 11.48
N LYS A 52 1.11 31.20 12.09
CA LYS A 52 0.00 31.10 13.06
C LYS A 52 -1.26 30.52 12.41
N THR A 53 -1.55 30.91 11.17
CA THR A 53 -2.70 30.38 10.43
C THR A 53 -2.52 28.89 10.13
N LEU A 54 -1.30 28.46 9.80
CA LEU A 54 -0.97 27.04 9.59
C LEU A 54 -1.20 26.21 10.85
N GLU A 55 -0.76 26.69 12.02
CA GLU A 55 -0.94 25.99 13.30
C GLU A 55 -2.43 25.71 13.57
N VAL A 56 -3.28 26.74 13.46
CA VAL A 56 -4.73 26.60 13.63
C VAL A 56 -5.33 25.61 12.63
N LEU A 57 -4.96 25.71 11.34
CA LEU A 57 -5.45 24.79 10.31
C LEU A 57 -5.06 23.33 10.58
N ILE A 58 -3.86 23.10 11.13
CA ILE A 58 -3.39 21.75 11.46
C ILE A 58 -4.19 21.18 12.62
N GLU A 59 -4.40 21.95 13.69
CA GLU A 59 -5.20 21.53 14.83
C GLU A 59 -6.63 21.17 14.42
N GLU A 60 -7.28 22.04 13.64
CA GLU A 60 -8.62 21.79 13.10
C GLU A 60 -8.65 20.49 12.27
N ARG A 61 -7.64 20.29 11.42
CA ARG A 61 -7.58 19.09 10.57
C ARG A 61 -7.33 17.82 11.38
N GLN A 62 -6.52 17.88 12.43
CA GLN A 62 -6.29 16.75 13.32
C GLN A 62 -7.57 16.35 14.05
N LYS A 63 -8.30 17.34 14.58
CA LYS A 63 -9.59 17.12 15.23
C LYS A 63 -10.61 16.45 14.31
N GLN A 64 -10.75 16.94 13.07
CA GLN A 64 -11.61 16.31 12.07
C GLN A 64 -11.23 14.85 11.80
N LEU A 65 -9.93 14.56 11.70
CA LEU A 65 -9.44 13.18 11.48
C LEU A 65 -9.71 12.27 12.68
N GLU A 66 -9.76 12.80 13.90
CA GLU A 66 -10.15 12.05 15.10
C GLU A 66 -11.66 11.79 15.13
N GLU A 67 -12.48 12.80 14.87
CA GLU A 67 -13.94 12.67 14.76
C GLU A 67 -14.32 11.63 13.69
N GLU A 68 -13.74 11.72 12.49
CA GLU A 68 -13.94 10.74 11.41
C GLU A 68 -13.55 9.31 11.81
N LYS A 69 -12.55 9.14 12.67
CA LYS A 69 -12.14 7.80 13.16
C LYS A 69 -13.17 7.24 14.12
N VAL A 70 -13.67 8.06 15.05
CA VAL A 70 -14.69 7.67 16.03
C VAL A 70 -15.97 7.23 15.29
N GLU A 71 -16.45 8.04 14.34
CA GLU A 71 -17.63 7.69 13.53
C GLU A 71 -17.47 6.35 12.79
N LYS A 72 -16.30 6.13 12.17
CA LYS A 72 -16.00 4.88 11.46
C LYS A 72 -15.91 3.66 12.39
N MET A 73 -15.52 3.85 13.65
CA MET A 73 -15.51 2.77 14.65
C MET A 73 -16.93 2.44 15.13
N GLU A 74 -17.73 3.46 15.47
CA GLU A 74 -19.12 3.27 15.87
C GLU A 74 -19.96 2.59 14.78
N GLU A 75 -19.80 2.99 13.52
CA GLU A 75 -20.48 2.33 12.41
C GLU A 75 -20.14 0.84 12.31
N LYS A 76 -18.86 0.48 12.54
CA LYS A 76 -18.41 -0.91 12.50
C LYS A 76 -18.98 -1.71 13.67
N GLU A 77 -19.12 -1.12 14.85
CA GLU A 77 -19.74 -1.77 16.01
C GLU A 77 -21.24 -1.97 15.80
N LYS A 78 -21.96 -0.93 15.35
CA LYS A 78 -23.39 -1.00 14.99
C LYS A 78 -23.67 -2.04 13.90
N LYS A 79 -22.77 -2.20 12.92
CA LYS A 79 -22.86 -3.25 11.88
C LYS A 79 -22.64 -4.66 12.45
N LYS A 80 -21.65 -4.85 13.33
CA LYS A 80 -21.37 -6.13 13.99
C LYS A 80 -22.50 -6.57 14.93
N GLU A 81 -23.16 -5.63 15.60
CA GLU A 81 -24.27 -5.91 16.50
C GLU A 81 -25.54 -6.33 15.73
N LYS A 82 -25.87 -5.64 14.62
CA LYS A 82 -26.96 -6.04 13.71
C LYS A 82 -26.74 -7.42 13.08
N GLU A 83 -25.49 -7.82 12.85
CA GLU A 83 -25.16 -9.14 12.32
C GLU A 83 -25.27 -10.26 13.39
N LYS A 84 -24.97 -9.96 14.66
CA LYS A 84 -25.14 -10.89 15.79
C LYS A 84 -26.61 -11.14 16.13
N VAL A 85 -27.48 -10.13 16.05
CA VAL A 85 -28.93 -10.28 16.32
C VAL A 85 -29.63 -11.19 15.28
N LYS A 86 -29.10 -11.29 14.05
CA LYS A 86 -29.62 -12.22 13.02
C LYS A 86 -29.23 -13.69 13.23
N LYS A 87 -28.35 -14.03 14.18
CA LYS A 87 -27.85 -15.40 14.37
C LYS A 87 -27.93 -15.86 15.83
N LYS A 88 -29.10 -16.37 16.27
CA LYS A 88 -29.33 -17.67 16.99
C LYS A 88 -30.62 -17.70 17.84
N PRO A 89 -31.24 -18.88 18.17
CA PRO A 89 -30.89 -20.27 17.80
C PRO A 89 -32.08 -21.16 17.31
N LYS A 90 -31.80 -22.17 16.46
CA LYS A 90 -32.51 -23.48 16.50
C LYS A 90 -31.46 -24.59 16.58
N LYS A 91 -31.66 -25.51 17.53
CA LYS A 91 -30.78 -26.61 17.95
C LYS A 91 -31.50 -27.94 17.72
N LYS A 92 -31.01 -28.78 16.80
CA LYS A 92 -30.95 -30.27 16.82
C LYS A 92 -30.72 -30.81 15.40
N GLU A 93 -30.03 -31.96 15.32
CA GLU A 93 -29.61 -32.73 14.12
C GLU A 93 -28.36 -32.14 13.41
N GLU A 94 -27.23 -32.81 13.20
CA GLU A 94 -26.86 -34.23 13.32
C GLU A 94 -25.47 -34.37 13.96
N LYS A 95 -25.43 -35.12 15.05
CA LYS A 95 -24.30 -36.00 15.36
C LYS A 95 -24.31 -37.13 14.32
N LYS A 96 -23.32 -37.18 13.42
CA LYS A 96 -22.74 -38.40 12.82
C LYS A 96 -21.70 -38.00 11.78
N ARG A 97 -20.67 -38.85 11.62
CA ARG A 97 -19.46 -38.70 10.74
C ARG A 97 -18.26 -37.98 11.34
N LYS A 98 -17.87 -38.37 12.55
CA LYS A 98 -16.47 -38.34 13.00
C LYS A 98 -16.18 -39.67 13.69
N GLU A 99 -15.95 -40.71 12.90
CA GLU A 99 -15.36 -41.99 13.31
C GLU A 99 -15.31 -42.90 12.08
N LYS A 100 -14.28 -42.75 11.25
CA LYS A 100 -13.77 -43.85 10.43
C LYS A 100 -12.33 -43.58 9.98
N VAL A 101 -11.42 -44.18 10.75
CA VAL A 101 -10.20 -44.86 10.27
C VAL A 101 -8.97 -43.98 10.03
N GLU A 102 -8.20 -43.82 11.10
CA GLU A 102 -6.76 -44.12 11.05
C GLU A 102 -6.55 -45.65 10.95
N GLU A 103 -5.42 -46.00 10.34
CA GLU A 103 -4.64 -47.25 10.43
C GLU A 103 -4.65 -48.31 9.29
N LYS A 104 -3.42 -48.48 8.77
CA LYS A 104 -2.76 -49.65 8.14
C LYS A 104 -2.90 -49.78 6.61
N LYS A 105 -1.85 -50.09 5.83
CA LYS A 105 -0.38 -50.31 5.99
C LYS A 105 0.19 -50.38 4.55
N GLU A 106 1.37 -49.81 4.26
CA GLU A 106 2.62 -50.52 3.86
C GLU A 106 2.39 -51.76 2.96
N GLU A 107 2.85 -51.83 1.69
CA GLU A 107 4.24 -51.95 1.18
C GLU A 107 4.33 -51.47 -0.30
N LYS A 108 5.29 -50.62 -0.74
CA LYS A 108 6.71 -50.88 -1.18
C LYS A 108 6.75 -51.58 -2.58
N VAL A 109 7.48 -51.15 -3.63
CA VAL A 109 8.95 -50.89 -3.75
C VAL A 109 9.34 -50.28 -5.14
N LYS A 110 10.20 -49.23 -5.12
CA LYS A 110 11.28 -48.76 -6.06
C LYS A 110 10.93 -48.36 -7.52
N GLU A 111 11.48 -47.29 -8.11
CA GLU A 111 12.89 -46.85 -8.10
C GLU A 111 13.08 -45.31 -8.07
N LYS A 112 14.19 -44.87 -7.46
CA LYS A 112 14.85 -43.57 -7.68
C LYS A 112 16.17 -43.84 -8.41
N PRO A 113 16.73 -42.85 -9.14
CA PRO A 113 17.75 -42.05 -8.49
C PRO A 113 17.64 -40.52 -8.73
N VAL A 114 17.49 -39.80 -7.62
CA VAL A 114 18.20 -38.57 -7.16
C VAL A 114 18.77 -37.59 -8.21
N LYS A 115 18.39 -36.30 -8.13
CA LYS A 115 19.31 -35.14 -8.00
C LYS A 115 18.61 -33.81 -7.65
N LYS A 116 18.91 -33.34 -6.43
CA LYS A 116 18.96 -31.96 -5.87
C LYS A 116 17.84 -30.95 -6.21
N LYS A 117 16.93 -30.72 -5.25
CA LYS A 117 16.12 -29.49 -5.17
C LYS A 117 16.99 -28.39 -4.56
N GLU A 118 17.64 -27.61 -5.40
CA GLU A 118 18.34 -26.39 -5.00
C GLU A 118 17.31 -25.27 -4.77
N LYS A 119 17.66 -24.30 -3.92
CA LYS A 119 16.75 -23.33 -3.31
C LYS A 119 16.14 -22.43 -4.39
N ALA A 120 14.87 -22.64 -4.73
CA ALA A 120 14.16 -21.79 -5.68
C ALA A 120 13.89 -20.41 -5.06
N VAL A 121 14.78 -19.46 -5.33
CA VAL A 121 14.58 -18.03 -5.06
C VAL A 121 13.35 -17.57 -5.84
N GLN A 122 12.44 -16.84 -5.18
CA GLN A 122 11.21 -16.36 -5.82
C GLN A 122 11.49 -15.15 -6.68
N ILE A 123 10.74 -14.97 -7.77
CA ILE A 123 10.93 -13.81 -8.66
C ILE A 123 10.71 -12.46 -7.97
N THR A 124 9.94 -12.44 -6.88
CA THR A 124 9.69 -11.28 -6.02
C THR A 124 10.94 -10.78 -5.29
N GLU A 125 11.94 -11.63 -5.10
CA GLU A 125 13.19 -11.30 -4.41
C GLU A 125 14.20 -10.61 -5.34
N VAL A 126 14.00 -10.70 -6.67
CA VAL A 126 14.90 -10.05 -7.64
C VAL A 126 14.79 -8.53 -7.54
N LYS A 127 15.92 -7.90 -7.24
CA LYS A 127 16.04 -6.43 -7.13
C LYS A 127 15.42 -5.70 -8.34
N GLY A 128 14.30 -5.02 -8.10
CA GLY A 128 13.58 -4.23 -9.11
C GLY A 128 12.28 -4.87 -9.63
N VAL A 129 11.97 -6.09 -9.22
CA VAL A 129 10.65 -6.70 -9.41
C VAL A 129 9.79 -6.38 -8.18
N GLY A 130 8.72 -5.62 -8.39
CA GLY A 130 7.69 -5.39 -7.36
C GLY A 130 6.50 -6.32 -7.54
N LYS A 131 5.54 -6.29 -6.60
CA LYS A 131 4.35 -7.16 -6.59
C LYS A 131 3.64 -7.25 -7.95
N LYS A 132 3.32 -6.11 -8.55
CA LYS A 132 2.65 -6.04 -9.86
C LYS A 132 3.40 -6.76 -10.98
N ARG A 133 4.72 -6.54 -11.06
CA ARG A 133 5.55 -7.16 -12.11
C ARG A 133 5.74 -8.65 -11.85
N ALA A 134 5.84 -9.05 -10.58
CA ALA A 134 5.88 -10.46 -10.22
C ALA A 134 4.58 -11.17 -10.61
N GLU A 135 3.42 -10.55 -10.38
CA GLU A 135 2.12 -11.08 -10.80
C GLU A 135 2.03 -11.25 -12.33
N GLU A 136 2.50 -10.27 -13.10
CA GLU A 136 2.58 -10.36 -14.57
C GLU A 136 3.52 -11.47 -15.07
N LEU A 137 4.65 -11.70 -14.38
CA LEU A 137 5.56 -12.80 -14.74
C LEU A 137 4.98 -14.15 -14.32
N ASN A 138 4.30 -14.21 -13.18
CA ASN A 138 3.60 -15.39 -12.69
C ASN A 138 2.45 -15.80 -13.62
N SER A 139 1.71 -14.85 -14.20
CA SER A 139 0.63 -15.16 -15.16
C SER A 139 1.15 -15.80 -16.45
N VAL A 140 2.40 -15.49 -16.83
CA VAL A 140 3.10 -16.12 -17.97
C VAL A 140 3.80 -17.44 -17.57
N GLY A 141 3.76 -17.80 -16.28
CA GLY A 141 4.34 -19.04 -15.75
C GLY A 141 5.78 -18.92 -15.27
N ILE A 142 6.32 -17.69 -15.13
CA ILE A 142 7.65 -17.45 -14.55
C ILE A 142 7.47 -17.11 -13.07
N SER A 143 7.69 -18.10 -12.22
CA SER A 143 7.59 -17.92 -10.77
C SER A 143 8.94 -17.88 -10.06
N THR A 144 9.96 -18.52 -10.64
CA THR A 144 11.31 -18.60 -10.06
C THR A 144 12.33 -17.81 -10.85
N VAL A 145 13.45 -17.47 -10.20
CA VAL A 145 14.59 -16.82 -10.85
C VAL A 145 15.20 -17.68 -11.96
N GLU A 146 15.20 -19.00 -11.79
CA GLU A 146 15.71 -19.92 -12.80
C GLU A 146 14.87 -19.93 -14.08
N ASP A 147 13.55 -19.88 -13.94
CA ASP A 147 12.62 -19.84 -15.08
C ASP A 147 12.85 -18.59 -15.92
N LEU A 148 13.09 -17.46 -15.26
CA LEU A 148 13.42 -16.19 -15.92
C LEU A 148 14.73 -16.29 -16.71
N LEU A 149 15.75 -16.98 -16.17
CA LEU A 149 17.04 -17.12 -16.84
C LEU A 149 16.96 -18.03 -18.06
N LYS A 150 16.18 -19.13 -17.98
CA LYS A 150 16.03 -20.13 -19.05
C LYS A 150 15.15 -19.67 -20.22
N ALA A 151 14.16 -18.81 -19.97
CA ALA A 151 13.20 -18.39 -21.00
C ALA A 151 13.79 -17.39 -22.03
N ASP A 152 13.26 -17.37 -23.26
CA ASP A 152 13.72 -16.45 -24.32
C ASP A 152 13.27 -15.01 -24.07
N THR A 153 14.16 -14.03 -24.29
CA THR A 153 13.88 -12.61 -24.03
C THR A 153 12.78 -12.05 -24.93
N GLU A 154 12.79 -12.39 -26.21
CA GLU A 154 11.83 -11.89 -27.21
C GLU A 154 10.42 -12.42 -26.96
N LYS A 155 10.28 -13.74 -26.76
CA LYS A 155 8.98 -14.38 -26.47
C LYS A 155 8.38 -13.88 -25.16
N LEU A 156 9.21 -13.52 -24.19
CA LEU A 156 8.73 -12.91 -22.95
C LEU A 156 8.33 -11.46 -23.14
N ALA A 157 9.05 -10.69 -23.96
CA ALA A 157 8.70 -9.32 -24.26
C ALA A 157 7.35 -9.23 -25.00
N GLU A 158 7.04 -10.18 -25.88
CA GLU A 158 5.74 -10.23 -26.56
C GLU A 158 4.58 -10.59 -25.62
N LYS A 159 4.82 -11.50 -24.67
CA LYS A 159 3.79 -11.98 -23.73
C LYS A 159 3.56 -11.06 -22.54
N THR A 160 4.52 -10.19 -22.24
CA THR A 160 4.47 -9.30 -21.08
C THR A 160 4.46 -7.84 -21.55
N ALA A 161 4.08 -6.90 -20.67
CA ALA A 161 4.16 -5.48 -20.98
C ALA A 161 5.60 -4.91 -20.85
N PHE A 162 6.64 -5.76 -20.93
CA PHE A 162 8.03 -5.38 -20.72
C PHE A 162 8.82 -5.34 -22.03
N SER A 163 9.60 -4.27 -22.23
CA SER A 163 10.59 -4.20 -23.32
C SER A 163 11.65 -5.30 -23.17
N ALA A 164 12.17 -5.82 -24.29
CA ALA A 164 13.26 -6.79 -24.31
C ALA A 164 14.49 -6.33 -23.49
N GLU A 165 14.87 -5.06 -23.60
CA GLU A 165 15.98 -4.48 -22.82
C GLU A 165 15.76 -4.56 -21.30
N TYR A 166 14.52 -4.37 -20.85
CA TYR A 166 14.19 -4.46 -19.44
C TYR A 166 14.33 -5.89 -18.93
N ILE A 167 13.89 -6.88 -19.72
CA ILE A 167 14.02 -8.30 -19.40
C ILE A 167 15.50 -8.69 -19.33
N GLU A 168 16.34 -8.21 -20.24
CA GLU A 168 17.80 -8.42 -20.16
C GLU A 168 18.42 -7.82 -18.90
N LYS A 169 18.05 -6.57 -18.57
CA LYS A 169 18.48 -5.92 -17.32
C LYS A 169 18.01 -6.75 -16.12
N LEU A 170 16.83 -7.35 -16.18
CA LEU A 170 16.30 -8.19 -15.12
C LEU A 170 17.06 -9.51 -14.99
N LYS A 171 17.39 -10.18 -16.10
CA LYS A 171 18.25 -11.37 -16.11
C LYS A 171 19.64 -11.10 -15.55
N LYS A 172 20.24 -9.95 -15.89
CA LYS A 172 21.54 -9.52 -15.32
C LYS A 172 21.48 -9.40 -13.80
N LYS A 173 20.40 -8.81 -13.27
CA LYS A 173 20.19 -8.70 -11.81
C LYS A 173 19.92 -10.05 -11.16
N ALA A 174 19.12 -10.90 -11.80
CA ALA A 174 18.85 -12.27 -11.35
C ALA A 174 20.13 -13.10 -11.20
N ARG A 175 21.11 -12.96 -12.11
CA ARG A 175 22.43 -13.61 -12.00
C ARG A 175 23.27 -13.13 -10.80
N SER A 176 22.99 -11.93 -10.30
CA SER A 176 23.69 -11.31 -9.17
C SER A 176 22.98 -11.47 -7.83
N GLN A 177 21.84 -12.19 -7.80
CA GLN A 177 21.09 -12.50 -6.58
C GLN A 177 21.65 -13.76 -5.89
#